data_AF-A0A961D5L3-F1
#
_entry.id   AF-A0A961D5L3-F1
#
_cell.length_a   1.000
_cell.length_b   1.000
_cell.length_c   1.000
_cell.angle_alpha   90.00
_cell.angle_beta   90.00
_cell.angle_gamma   90.00
#
_symmetry.space_group_name_H-M   'P 1'
#
loop_
_entity.id
_entity.type
_entity.pdbx_description
1 polymer ?
#
loop_
_entity_poly.entity_id
_entity_poly.type
_entity_poly.pdbx_seq_one_letter_code
_entity_poly.pdbx_strand_id
1 'polypeptide(L)'
;MESSLPPDLARKLLNKDLANLVQRVHKGGKLTRAERSMLQNLASSTTGGTGPAFARNFVELAEILGATRQSITTWKKRKDAPQAAANGLHDVAAWREFMKRHDLKGAEPGTDLDTALRARKLLAEVEERELKVAVRKGLYVTVEEVRRTWTTQIGRATALLRNKFESELPPILSGLDATGIQEECRKAIDEVLTILHEGGK
;
A
#
# COMPACT_ATOMS: atom_id res chain seq x y z
N MET A 1 -17.68 -6.22 66.62
CA MET A 1 -16.27 -6.29 66.22
C MET A 1 -16.24 -6.37 64.70
N GLU A 2 -16.11 -5.22 64.04
CA GLU A 2 -15.97 -5.17 62.57
C GLU A 2 -14.51 -5.46 62.22
N SER A 3 -14.26 -6.64 61.68
CA SER A 3 -12.96 -7.02 61.12
C SER A 3 -12.78 -6.37 59.75
N SER A 4 -12.27 -5.14 59.71
CA SER A 4 -11.87 -4.50 58.45
C SER A 4 -10.62 -5.21 57.89
N LEU A 5 -10.82 -6.14 56.97
CA LEU A 5 -9.74 -6.80 56.25
C LEU A 5 -9.02 -5.79 55.33
N PRO A 6 -7.68 -5.76 55.30
CA PRO A 6 -6.92 -4.92 54.38
C PRO A 6 -7.33 -5.21 52.91
N PRO A 7 -7.48 -4.19 52.05
CA PRO A 7 -8.01 -4.35 50.69
C PRO A 7 -7.18 -5.29 49.82
N ASP A 8 -5.85 -5.34 50.04
CA ASP A 8 -4.96 -6.25 49.33
C ASP A 8 -5.12 -7.72 49.77
N LEU A 9 -5.45 -7.96 51.04
CA LEU A 9 -5.73 -9.30 51.54
C LEU A 9 -7.08 -9.80 51.00
N ALA A 10 -8.08 -8.93 50.95
CA ALA A 10 -9.38 -9.23 50.35
C ALA A 10 -9.27 -9.59 48.86
N ARG A 11 -8.46 -8.86 48.07
CA ARG A 11 -8.19 -9.18 46.66
C ARG A 11 -7.51 -10.53 46.48
N LYS A 12 -6.51 -10.84 47.32
CA LYS A 12 -5.81 -12.14 47.28
C LYS A 12 -6.74 -13.30 47.61
N LEU A 13 -7.65 -13.12 48.56
CA LEU A 13 -8.65 -14.11 48.93
C LEU A 13 -9.65 -14.35 47.78
N LEU A 14 -10.16 -13.28 47.18
CA LEU A 14 -11.05 -13.38 46.01
C LEU A 14 -10.38 -14.08 44.82
N ASN A 15 -9.12 -13.79 44.54
CA ASN A 15 -8.37 -14.46 43.47
C ASN A 15 -8.19 -15.96 43.75
N LYS A 16 -7.96 -16.33 45.01
CA LYS A 16 -7.83 -17.73 45.43
C LYS A 16 -9.16 -18.47 45.34
N ASP A 17 -10.27 -17.82 45.69
CA ASP A 17 -11.61 -18.38 45.56
C ASP A 17 -12.02 -18.59 44.10
N LEU A 18 -11.68 -17.66 43.21
CA LEU A 18 -11.86 -17.85 41.77
C LEU A 18 -11.02 -19.02 41.23
N ALA A 19 -9.77 -19.17 41.68
CA ALA A 19 -8.93 -20.30 41.29
C ALA A 19 -9.52 -21.65 41.74
N ASN A 20 -10.04 -21.71 42.97
CA ASN A 20 -10.73 -22.89 43.50
C ASN A 20 -12.00 -23.21 42.69
N LEU A 21 -12.76 -22.17 42.31
CA LEU A 21 -13.96 -22.31 41.49
C LEU A 21 -13.63 -22.91 40.12
N VAL A 22 -12.59 -22.39 39.45
CA VAL A 22 -12.12 -22.90 38.14
C VAL A 22 -11.68 -24.35 38.25
N GLN A 23 -10.90 -24.72 39.27
CA GLN A 23 -10.49 -26.11 39.48
C GLN A 23 -11.69 -27.04 39.70
N ARG A 24 -12.70 -26.59 40.46
CA ARG A 24 -13.92 -27.37 40.70
C ARG A 24 -14.73 -27.59 39.42
N VAL A 25 -14.86 -26.56 38.59
CA VAL A 25 -15.56 -26.64 37.30
C VAL A 25 -14.81 -27.54 36.32
N HIS A 26 -13.47 -27.46 36.26
CA HIS A 26 -12.64 -28.35 35.46
C HIS A 26 -12.79 -29.84 35.86
N LYS A 27 -12.99 -30.11 37.15
CA LYS A 27 -13.24 -31.48 37.65
C LYS A 27 -14.70 -31.95 37.45
N GLY A 28 -15.50 -31.22 36.67
CA GLY A 28 -16.89 -31.57 36.37
C GLY A 28 -17.92 -31.09 37.40
N GLY A 29 -17.50 -30.30 38.39
CA GLY A 29 -18.42 -29.69 39.36
C GLY A 29 -19.30 -28.61 38.74
N LYS A 30 -20.59 -28.60 39.09
CA LYS A 30 -21.55 -27.61 38.58
C LYS A 30 -21.38 -26.26 39.29
N LEU A 31 -21.43 -25.16 38.53
CA LEU A 31 -21.51 -23.79 39.05
C LEU A 31 -22.87 -23.56 39.72
N THR A 32 -22.86 -22.95 40.91
CA THR A 32 -24.09 -22.49 41.55
C THR A 32 -24.66 -21.28 40.82
N ARG A 33 -25.95 -20.99 41.02
CA ARG A 33 -26.62 -19.84 40.40
C ARG A 33 -25.97 -18.51 40.79
N ALA A 34 -25.54 -18.38 42.04
CA ALA A 34 -24.85 -17.20 42.54
C ALA A 34 -23.46 -17.03 41.91
N GLU A 35 -22.69 -18.10 41.78
CA GLU A 35 -21.38 -18.10 41.11
C GLU A 35 -21.51 -17.77 39.62
N ARG A 36 -22.53 -18.34 38.96
CA ARG A 36 -22.83 -18.04 37.55
C ARG A 36 -23.21 -16.55 37.38
N SER A 37 -24.06 -16.02 38.26
CA SER A 37 -24.43 -14.60 38.25
C SER A 37 -23.24 -13.69 38.52
N MET A 38 -22.33 -14.07 39.42
CA MET A 38 -21.12 -13.31 39.71
C MET A 38 -20.19 -13.27 38.49
N LEU A 39 -19.97 -14.41 37.82
CA LEU A 39 -19.18 -14.47 36.59
C LEU A 39 -19.83 -13.69 35.45
N GLN A 40 -21.17 -13.76 35.33
CA GLN A 40 -21.92 -13.00 34.33
C GLN A 40 -21.77 -11.50 34.58
N ASN A 41 -21.87 -11.04 35.84
CA ASN A 41 -21.70 -9.65 36.20
C ASN A 41 -20.26 -9.17 35.98
N LEU A 42 -19.26 -10.00 36.30
CA LEU A 42 -17.85 -9.70 36.03
C LEU A 42 -17.59 -9.51 34.53
N ALA A 43 -18.11 -10.42 33.70
CA ALA A 43 -18.04 -10.36 32.24
C ALA A 43 -18.82 -9.17 31.66
N SER A 44 -19.90 -8.73 32.32
CA SER A 44 -20.71 -7.58 31.90
C SER A 44 -20.07 -6.25 32.32
N SER A 45 -19.40 -6.20 33.46
CA SER A 45 -18.69 -5.01 33.97
C SER A 45 -17.41 -4.68 33.19
N THR A 46 -16.93 -5.57 32.32
CA THR A 46 -15.80 -5.36 31.40
C THR A 46 -16.18 -4.69 30.08
N THR A 47 -17.41 -4.21 29.92
CA THR A 47 -17.88 -3.48 28.71
C THR A 47 -17.25 -2.10 28.51
N GLY A 48 -16.33 -1.67 29.37
CA GLY A 48 -15.56 -0.43 29.24
C GLY A 48 -14.08 -0.58 28.84
N GLY A 49 -13.56 -1.79 28.57
CA GLY A 49 -12.13 -1.94 28.25
C GLY A 49 -11.71 -3.31 27.70
N THR A 50 -11.53 -3.37 26.37
CA THR A 50 -10.61 -4.24 25.62
C THR A 50 -10.48 -5.73 26.02
N GLY A 51 -11.30 -6.57 25.39
CA GLY A 51 -10.98 -7.97 25.06
C GLY A 51 -11.06 -9.01 26.19
N PRO A 52 -10.90 -10.31 25.87
CA PRO A 52 -10.93 -11.40 26.85
C PRO A 52 -9.83 -11.22 27.91
N ALA A 53 -10.13 -11.51 29.18
CA ALA A 53 -9.15 -11.40 30.27
C ALA A 53 -8.01 -12.44 30.15
N PHE A 54 -8.27 -13.57 29.49
CA PHE A 54 -7.33 -14.68 29.34
C PHE A 54 -7.29 -15.18 27.89
N ALA A 55 -6.09 -15.55 27.43
CA ALA A 55 -5.87 -16.22 26.14
C ALA A 55 -5.46 -17.68 26.34
N ARG A 56 -5.94 -18.59 25.48
CA ARG A 56 -5.70 -20.04 25.57
C ARG A 56 -4.34 -20.46 25.05
N ASN A 57 -3.76 -19.67 24.15
CA ASN A 57 -2.45 -19.93 23.57
C ASN A 57 -1.80 -18.61 23.10
N PHE A 58 -0.53 -18.67 22.70
CA PHE A 58 0.22 -17.50 22.25
C PHE A 58 -0.28 -16.90 20.93
N VAL A 59 -1.08 -17.62 20.13
CA VAL A 59 -1.68 -17.10 18.88
C VAL A 59 -2.84 -16.17 19.23
N GLU A 60 -3.77 -16.65 20.05
CA GLU A 60 -4.89 -15.85 20.56
C GLU A 60 -4.41 -14.65 21.39
N LEU A 61 -3.33 -14.84 22.17
CA LEU A 61 -2.70 -13.74 22.91
C LEU A 61 -2.14 -12.66 21.96
N ALA A 62 -1.49 -13.06 20.87
CA ALA A 62 -0.93 -12.14 19.90
C ALA A 62 -2.04 -11.31 19.23
N GLU A 63 -3.15 -11.95 18.85
CA GLU A 63 -4.32 -11.27 18.29
C GLU A 63 -4.92 -10.26 19.27
N ILE A 64 -5.15 -10.65 20.53
CA ILE A 64 -5.73 -9.77 21.55
C ILE A 64 -4.84 -8.58 21.89
N LEU A 65 -3.51 -8.75 21.83
CA LEU A 65 -2.52 -7.70 22.11
C LEU A 65 -2.16 -6.87 20.87
N GLY A 66 -2.73 -7.18 19.70
CA GLY A 66 -2.36 -6.55 18.43
C GLY A 66 -0.88 -6.73 18.14
N ALA A 67 -0.32 -7.92 18.34
CA ALA A 67 1.09 -8.23 18.11
C ALA A 67 1.23 -9.44 17.19
N THR A 68 2.42 -9.66 16.62
CA THR A 68 2.68 -10.91 15.89
C THR A 68 3.06 -12.03 16.86
N ARG A 69 2.77 -13.29 16.50
CA ARG A 69 3.23 -14.47 17.26
C ARG A 69 4.75 -14.47 17.47
N GLN A 70 5.50 -13.98 16.49
CA GLN A 70 6.96 -13.88 16.57
C GLN A 70 7.40 -12.87 17.62
N SER A 71 6.72 -11.72 17.70
CA SER A 71 6.95 -10.71 18.74
C SER A 71 6.75 -11.31 20.13
N ILE A 72 5.62 -11.99 20.36
CA ILE A 72 5.31 -12.66 21.63
C ILE A 72 6.38 -13.72 21.99
N THR A 73 6.82 -14.51 21.01
CA THR A 73 7.86 -15.55 21.21
C THR A 73 9.21 -14.95 21.59
N THR A 74 9.56 -13.80 21.00
CA THR A 74 10.78 -13.05 21.34
C THR A 74 10.66 -12.43 22.73
N TRP A 75 9.52 -11.81 23.05
CA TRP A 75 9.29 -11.16 24.34
C TRP A 75 9.26 -12.14 25.50
N LYS A 76 8.74 -13.36 25.30
CA LYS A 76 8.75 -14.44 26.29
C LYS A 76 10.16 -14.79 26.78
N LYS A 77 11.21 -14.54 25.98
CA LYS A 77 12.61 -14.83 26.36
C LYS A 77 13.20 -13.77 27.30
N ARG A 78 12.52 -12.64 27.54
CA ARG A 78 13.00 -11.59 28.44
C ARG A 78 12.84 -12.00 29.91
N LYS A 79 13.74 -11.49 30.75
CA LYS A 79 13.79 -11.78 32.18
C LYS A 79 12.71 -10.97 32.91
N ASP A 80 11.51 -11.56 33.04
CA ASP A 80 10.28 -11.04 33.69
C ASP A 80 9.01 -11.18 32.82
N ALA A 81 9.10 -11.83 31.67
CA ALA A 81 7.94 -12.10 30.83
C ALA A 81 6.86 -12.90 31.60
N PRO A 82 5.57 -12.54 31.49
CA PRO A 82 4.50 -13.26 32.16
C PRO A 82 4.46 -14.72 31.72
N GLN A 83 4.41 -15.63 32.71
CA GLN A 83 4.24 -17.06 32.45
C GLN A 83 2.76 -17.42 32.35
N ALA A 84 2.48 -18.54 31.71
CA ALA A 84 1.14 -19.12 31.75
C ALA A 84 0.80 -19.46 33.20
N ALA A 85 -0.45 -19.23 33.60
CA ALA A 85 -0.95 -19.70 34.87
C ALA A 85 -0.95 -21.24 34.89
N ALA A 86 -1.08 -21.84 36.08
CA ALA A 86 -1.04 -23.31 36.26
C ALA A 86 -2.10 -24.08 35.44
N ASN A 87 -3.13 -23.38 34.94
CA ASN A 87 -4.18 -23.90 34.05
C ASN A 87 -3.84 -23.76 32.55
N GLY A 88 -2.64 -23.28 32.20
CA GLY A 88 -2.20 -23.08 30.82
C GLY A 88 -2.71 -21.79 30.16
N LEU A 89 -3.50 -20.96 30.86
CA LEU A 89 -4.03 -19.71 30.32
C LEU A 89 -3.02 -18.56 30.48
N HIS A 90 -3.05 -17.62 29.55
CA HIS A 90 -2.23 -16.41 29.56
C HIS A 90 -3.07 -15.20 29.99
N ASP A 91 -2.62 -14.51 31.05
CA ASP A 91 -3.27 -13.29 31.53
C ASP A 91 -2.96 -12.10 30.61
N VAL A 92 -3.98 -11.59 29.94
CA VAL A 92 -3.85 -10.50 28.96
C VAL A 92 -3.44 -9.19 29.64
N ALA A 93 -3.92 -8.92 30.86
CA ALA A 93 -3.58 -7.72 31.61
C ALA A 93 -2.11 -7.73 32.03
N ALA A 94 -1.61 -8.88 32.51
CA ALA A 94 -0.20 -9.04 32.85
C ALA A 94 0.71 -8.81 31.63
N TRP A 95 0.31 -9.29 30.45
CA TRP A 95 1.02 -9.03 29.20
C TRP A 95 0.96 -7.56 28.77
N ARG A 96 -0.18 -6.87 28.91
CA ARG A 96 -0.27 -5.42 28.64
C ARG A 96 0.62 -4.59 29.56
N GLU A 97 0.65 -4.91 30.85
CA GLU A 97 1.53 -4.24 31.81
C GLU A 97 3.01 -4.49 31.53
N PHE A 98 3.36 -5.72 31.19
CA PHE A 98 4.70 -6.06 30.75
C PHE A 98 5.07 -5.29 29.48
N MET A 99 4.18 -5.21 28.49
CA MET A 99 4.40 -4.43 27.27
C MET A 99 4.61 -2.95 27.57
N LYS A 100 3.80 -2.36 28.45
CA LYS A 100 3.93 -0.97 28.88
C LYS A 100 5.24 -0.70 29.63
N ARG A 101 5.66 -1.61 30.52
CA ARG A 101 6.91 -1.48 31.29
C ARG A 101 8.16 -1.54 30.40
N HIS A 102 8.10 -2.30 29.32
CA HIS A 102 9.22 -2.53 28.40
C HIS A 102 9.15 -1.71 27.10
N ASP A 103 8.23 -0.74 27.02
CA ASP A 103 7.91 0.06 25.83
C ASP A 103 7.74 -0.79 24.55
N LEU A 104 7.09 -1.94 24.70
CA LEU A 104 6.81 -2.87 23.63
C LEU A 104 5.52 -2.48 22.93
N LYS A 105 5.62 -2.09 21.67
CA LYS A 105 4.45 -1.85 20.83
C LYS A 105 3.97 -3.15 20.24
N GLY A 106 2.66 -3.33 20.22
CA GLY A 106 2.04 -4.28 19.29
C GLY A 106 2.41 -3.92 17.85
N ALA A 107 2.16 -4.82 16.92
CA ALA A 107 1.91 -4.37 15.56
C ALA A 107 0.69 -3.46 15.65
N GLU A 108 0.89 -2.14 15.68
CA GLU A 108 -0.16 -1.20 15.32
C GLU A 108 -0.82 -1.81 14.09
N PRO A 109 -2.11 -2.23 14.16
CA PRO A 109 -2.78 -2.67 12.97
C PRO A 109 -2.68 -1.47 12.06
N GLY A 110 -1.78 -1.53 11.06
CA GLY A 110 -1.74 -0.55 10.01
C GLY A 110 -3.17 -0.54 9.51
N THR A 111 -3.88 0.53 9.84
CA THR A 111 -5.32 0.59 9.60
C THR A 111 -5.54 0.19 8.14
N ASP A 112 -6.68 -0.42 7.81
CA ASP A 112 -6.95 -0.77 6.40
C ASP A 112 -6.69 0.43 5.46
N LEU A 113 -6.85 1.65 5.99
CA LEU A 113 -6.42 2.91 5.39
C LEU A 113 -4.91 3.02 5.11
N ASP A 114 -4.03 2.75 6.08
CA ASP A 114 -2.57 2.76 5.90
C ASP A 114 -2.12 1.76 4.84
N THR A 115 -2.73 0.58 4.82
CA THR A 115 -2.46 -0.45 3.81
C THR A 115 -2.92 0.02 2.43
N ALA A 116 -4.12 0.61 2.34
CA ALA A 116 -4.64 1.18 1.10
C ALA A 116 -3.79 2.35 0.58
N LEU A 117 -3.32 3.23 1.46
CA LEU A 117 -2.44 4.35 1.09
C LEU A 117 -1.08 3.88 0.57
N ARG A 118 -0.50 2.85 1.20
CA ARG A 118 0.74 2.21 0.73
C ARG A 118 0.54 1.55 -0.64
N ALA A 119 -0.57 0.85 -0.85
CA ALA A 119 -0.90 0.25 -2.14
C ALA A 119 -1.05 1.32 -3.24
N ARG A 120 -1.75 2.43 -2.95
CA ARG A 120 -1.91 3.54 -3.90
C ARG A 120 -0.57 4.20 -4.25
N LYS A 121 0.30 4.42 -3.25
CA LYS A 121 1.65 4.94 -3.48
C LYS A 121 2.45 4.01 -4.39
N LEU A 122 2.40 2.70 -4.14
CA LEU A 122 3.11 1.72 -4.94
C LEU A 122 2.64 1.70 -6.40
N LEU A 123 1.34 1.81 -6.65
CA LEU A 123 0.80 1.91 -8.02
C LEU A 123 1.29 3.15 -8.75
N ALA A 124 1.25 4.32 -8.10
CA ALA A 124 1.76 5.56 -8.69
C ALA A 124 3.27 5.47 -9.01
N GLU A 125 4.04 4.82 -8.13
CA GLU A 125 5.46 4.56 -8.33
C GLU A 125 5.77 3.58 -9.47
N VAL A 126 4.87 2.65 -9.77
CA VAL A 126 4.97 1.73 -10.91
C VAL A 126 4.69 2.50 -12.20
N GLU A 127 3.60 3.27 -12.24
CA GLU A 127 3.22 4.07 -13.40
C GLU A 127 4.31 5.09 -13.79
N GLU A 128 4.90 5.78 -12.81
CA GLU A 128 6.02 6.69 -13.07
C GLU A 128 7.24 5.97 -13.68
N ARG A 129 7.54 4.76 -13.19
CA ARG A 129 8.64 3.94 -13.72
C ARG A 129 8.35 3.45 -15.13
N GLU A 130 7.12 3.05 -15.42
CA GLU A 130 6.69 2.64 -16.76
C GLU A 130 6.80 3.79 -17.77
N LEU A 131 6.35 5.00 -17.41
CA LEU A 131 6.52 6.19 -18.24
C LEU A 131 7.99 6.49 -18.51
N LYS A 132 8.84 6.47 -17.48
CA LYS A 132 10.30 6.66 -17.63
C LYS A 132 10.92 5.61 -18.55
N VAL A 133 10.51 4.35 -18.44
CA VAL A 133 10.97 3.27 -19.32
C VAL A 133 10.53 3.51 -20.76
N ALA A 134 9.27 3.90 -20.97
CA ALA A 134 8.74 4.15 -22.31
C ALA A 134 9.43 5.35 -23.00
N VAL A 135 9.71 6.42 -22.26
CA VAL A 135 10.54 7.54 -22.75
C VAL A 135 11.94 7.05 -23.14
N ARG A 136 12.60 6.25 -22.29
CA ARG A 136 13.93 5.68 -22.60
C ARG A 136 13.92 4.73 -23.81
N LYS A 137 12.81 4.04 -24.04
CA LYS A 137 12.59 3.19 -25.22
C LYS A 137 12.27 3.99 -26.49
N GLY A 138 12.18 5.32 -26.41
CA GLY A 138 11.86 6.19 -27.55
C GLY A 138 10.39 6.11 -27.99
N LEU A 139 9.49 5.61 -27.13
CA LEU A 139 8.05 5.54 -27.43
C LEU A 139 7.33 6.88 -27.27
N TYR A 140 7.98 7.85 -26.62
CA TYR A 140 7.45 9.19 -26.41
C TYR A 140 8.46 10.23 -26.88
N VAL A 141 7.96 11.21 -27.64
CA VAL A 141 8.68 12.41 -28.05
C VAL A 141 7.95 13.64 -27.50
N THR A 142 8.70 14.71 -27.22
CA THR A 142 8.09 15.94 -26.72
C THR A 142 7.34 16.66 -27.84
N VAL A 143 6.24 17.33 -27.49
CA VAL A 143 5.47 18.14 -28.46
C VAL A 143 6.35 19.23 -29.09
N GLU A 144 7.29 19.78 -28.33
CA GLU A 144 8.22 20.79 -28.82
C GLU A 144 9.22 20.24 -29.83
N GLU A 145 9.73 19.03 -29.61
CA GLU A 145 10.57 18.34 -30.58
C GLU A 145 9.81 18.01 -31.87
N VAL A 146 8.57 17.51 -31.75
CA VAL A 146 7.69 17.28 -32.91
C VAL A 146 7.47 18.58 -33.67
N ARG A 147 7.11 19.67 -32.97
CA ARG A 147 6.89 20.98 -33.56
C ARG A 147 8.14 21.47 -34.29
N ARG A 148 9.31 21.43 -33.66
CA ARG A 148 10.58 21.86 -34.24
C ARG A 148 10.92 21.07 -35.50
N THR A 149 10.84 19.75 -35.43
CA THR A 149 11.14 18.87 -36.57
C THR A 149 10.15 19.12 -37.70
N TRP A 150 8.86 19.17 -37.40
CA TRP A 150 7.82 19.44 -38.39
C TRP A 150 8.01 20.79 -39.09
N THR A 151 8.15 21.88 -38.32
CA THR A 151 8.35 23.22 -38.89
C THR A 151 9.62 23.29 -39.75
N THR A 152 10.69 22.61 -39.34
CA THR A 152 11.93 22.54 -40.14
C THR A 152 11.70 21.83 -41.46
N GLN A 153 11.03 20.68 -41.46
CA GLN A 153 10.79 19.92 -42.68
C GLN A 153 9.83 20.63 -43.63
N ILE A 154 8.77 21.25 -43.11
CA ILE A 154 7.87 22.07 -43.92
C ILE A 154 8.59 23.30 -44.51
N GLY A 155 9.48 23.94 -43.74
CA GLY A 155 10.30 25.03 -44.24
C GLY A 155 11.19 24.60 -45.42
N ARG A 156 11.85 23.45 -45.31
CA ARG A 156 12.66 22.86 -46.39
C ARG A 156 11.82 22.52 -47.62
N ALA A 157 10.67 21.86 -47.43
CA ALA A 157 9.76 21.53 -48.51
C ALA A 157 9.25 22.78 -49.25
N THR A 158 8.93 23.84 -48.51
CA THR A 158 8.51 25.12 -49.07
C THR A 158 9.61 25.77 -49.90
N ALA A 159 10.85 25.77 -49.39
CA ALA A 159 12.00 26.33 -50.11
C ALA A 159 12.28 25.58 -51.42
N LEU A 160 12.17 24.25 -51.38
CA LEU A 160 12.37 23.40 -52.56
C LEU A 160 11.30 23.66 -53.62
N LEU A 161 10.03 23.72 -53.22
CA LEU A 161 8.93 24.08 -54.11
C LEU A 161 9.16 25.45 -54.76
N ARG A 162 9.46 26.47 -53.96
CA ARG A 162 9.73 27.82 -54.48
C ARG A 162 10.89 27.81 -55.46
N ASN A 163 11.98 27.14 -55.14
CA ASN A 163 13.13 27.07 -56.04
C ASN A 163 12.76 26.40 -57.38
N LYS A 164 12.08 25.25 -57.34
CA LYS A 164 11.71 24.53 -58.56
C LYS A 164 10.75 25.33 -59.44
N PHE A 165 9.69 25.89 -58.85
CA PHE A 165 8.63 26.55 -59.60
C PHE A 165 8.91 28.02 -59.95
N GLU A 166 9.64 28.74 -59.10
CA GLU A 166 9.89 30.18 -59.30
C GLU A 166 11.23 30.44 -59.98
N SER A 167 12.23 29.55 -59.84
CA SER A 167 13.58 29.75 -60.41
C SER A 167 13.91 28.82 -61.58
N GLU A 168 13.66 27.51 -61.46
CA GLU A 168 14.09 26.54 -62.49
C GLU A 168 13.07 26.38 -63.63
N LEU A 169 11.79 26.27 -63.30
CA LEU A 169 10.74 25.96 -64.26
C LEU A 169 10.44 27.08 -65.27
N PRO A 170 10.37 28.38 -64.89
CA PRO A 170 9.99 29.45 -65.83
C PRO A 170 10.81 29.53 -67.12
N PRO A 171 12.16 29.45 -67.11
CA PRO A 171 12.93 29.47 -68.36
C PRO A 171 12.68 28.23 -69.24
N ILE A 172 12.38 27.07 -68.65
CA ILE A 172 12.07 25.83 -69.38
C ILE A 172 10.72 25.94 -70.11
N LEU A 173 9.75 26.59 -69.49
CA LEU A 173 8.39 26.74 -70.05
C LEU A 173 8.32 27.76 -71.20
N SER A 174 9.32 28.62 -71.33
CA SER A 174 9.30 29.71 -72.32
C SER A 174 9.26 29.18 -73.75
N GLY A 175 8.16 29.46 -74.47
CA GLY A 175 7.98 29.08 -75.87
C GLY A 175 7.36 27.70 -76.10
N LEU A 176 7.01 26.97 -75.03
CA LEU A 176 6.25 25.74 -75.14
C LEU A 176 4.75 26.01 -75.36
N ASP A 177 4.07 25.08 -76.02
CA ASP A 177 2.62 25.07 -76.11
C ASP A 177 1.98 24.53 -74.82
N ALA A 178 0.65 24.56 -74.74
CA ALA A 178 -0.06 24.15 -73.53
C ALA A 178 0.25 22.70 -73.12
N THR A 179 0.44 21.80 -74.10
CA THR A 179 0.76 20.39 -73.84
C THR A 179 2.18 20.25 -73.28
N GLY A 180 3.16 20.92 -73.89
CA GLY A 180 4.53 20.93 -73.40
C GLY A 180 4.65 21.52 -72.00
N ILE A 181 3.94 22.63 -71.73
CA ILE A 181 3.89 23.22 -70.38
C ILE A 181 3.34 22.23 -69.36
N GLN A 182 2.26 21.52 -69.69
CA GLN A 182 1.67 20.54 -68.79
C GLN A 182 2.62 19.38 -68.49
N GLU A 183 3.37 18.91 -69.49
CA GLU A 183 4.34 17.82 -69.32
C GLU A 183 5.49 18.22 -68.40
N GLU A 184 6.09 19.41 -68.61
CA GLU A 184 7.20 19.90 -67.79
C GLU A 184 6.76 20.22 -66.35
N CYS A 185 5.57 20.80 -66.17
CA CYS A 185 5.00 20.98 -64.83
C CYS A 185 4.81 19.64 -64.11
N ARG A 186 4.38 18.58 -64.81
CA ARG A 186 4.22 17.25 -64.20
C ARG A 186 5.57 16.68 -63.75
N LYS A 187 6.59 16.75 -64.61
CA LYS A 187 7.96 16.33 -64.27
C LYS A 187 8.50 17.08 -63.05
N ALA A 188 8.31 18.40 -62.99
CA ALA A 188 8.72 19.20 -61.86
C ALA A 188 8.01 18.79 -60.56
N ILE A 189 6.70 18.52 -60.60
CA ILE A 189 5.96 18.01 -59.43
C ILE A 189 6.53 16.66 -58.98
N ASP A 190 6.70 15.72 -59.90
CA ASP A 190 7.16 14.36 -59.59
C ASP A 190 8.57 14.36 -58.97
N GLU A 191 9.45 15.23 -59.46
CA GLU A 191 10.80 15.41 -58.91
C GLU A 191 10.74 15.95 -57.46
N VAL A 192 9.94 16.98 -57.22
CA VAL A 192 9.74 17.53 -55.86
C VAL A 192 9.18 16.47 -54.92
N LEU A 193 8.16 15.72 -55.35
CA LEU A 193 7.55 14.66 -54.56
C LEU A 193 8.53 13.53 -54.24
N THR A 194 9.43 13.20 -55.18
CA THR A 194 10.48 12.20 -54.98
C THR A 194 11.45 12.66 -53.88
N ILE A 195 11.94 13.90 -53.96
CA ILE A 195 12.86 14.45 -52.94
C ILE A 195 12.20 14.51 -51.56
N LEU A 196 10.91 14.86 -51.50
CA LEU A 196 10.15 14.88 -50.24
C LEU A 196 9.96 13.47 -49.67
N HIS A 197 9.70 12.46 -50.50
CA HIS A 197 9.59 11.07 -50.06
C HIS A 197 10.90 10.49 -49.53
N GLU A 198 12.02 10.85 -50.14
CA GLU A 198 13.36 10.39 -49.71
C GLU A 198 13.86 11.12 -48.45
N GLY A 199 13.09 12.08 -47.93
CA GLY A 199 13.35 12.79 -46.69
C GLY A 199 14.21 14.04 -46.85
N GLY A 200 14.35 14.58 -48.08
CA GLY A 200 15.09 15.81 -48.35
C GLY A 200 16.52 15.79 -47.82
N LYS A 201 17.32 14.81 -48.31
CA LYS A 201 18.75 14.71 -47.99
C LYS A 201 19.54 15.90 -48.50
#